data_AF-A0A4Q9MAW9-F1
#
_entry.id   AF-A0A4Q9MAW9-F1
#
_cell.length_a   1.000
_cell.length_b   1.000
_cell.length_c   1.000
_cell.angle_alpha   90.00
_cell.angle_beta   90.00
_cell.angle_gamma   90.00
#
_symmetry.space_group_name_H-M   'P 1'
#
loop_
_entity.id
_entity.type
_entity.pdbx_description
1 polymer ?
#
loop_
_entity_poly.entity_id
_entity_poly.type
_entity_poly.pdbx_seq_one_letter_code
_entity_poly.pdbx_strand_id
1 'polypeptide(L)'
;EGHGVPVDGDIKIFLLGDLGTANSQLLKFVENVAAIAVHIPSKKFSAVGLTVSVQRSSCQQHDFYLEEGAMVFVDTGVDCVNELDMMRGEDRSAIHETTHGAAGPLTVFIPFPGSGH
;
A
#
# COMPACT_ATOMS: atom_id res chain seq x y z
N GLU A 1 24.86 -24.99 8.77
CA GLU A 1 24.25 -23.85 9.48
C GLU A 1 22.89 -23.57 8.86
N GLY A 2 21.82 -23.65 9.65
CA GLY A 2 20.46 -23.47 9.15
C GLY A 2 20.17 -21.98 9.03
N HIS A 3 20.15 -21.46 7.80
CA HIS A 3 19.59 -20.14 7.53
C HIS A 3 18.09 -20.20 7.85
N GLY A 4 17.72 -19.66 9.02
CA GLY A 4 16.33 -19.41 9.35
C GLY A 4 15.77 -18.40 8.34
N VAL A 5 14.67 -18.76 7.68
CA VAL A 5 13.88 -17.79 6.91
C VAL A 5 13.48 -16.69 7.88
N PRO A 6 13.77 -15.40 7.60
CA PRO A 6 13.30 -14.31 8.44
C PRO A 6 11.77 -14.39 8.48
N VAL A 7 11.24 -14.60 9.68
CA VAL A 7 9.79 -14.61 9.89
C VAL A 7 9.37 -13.15 9.97
N ASP A 8 8.53 -12.75 9.03
CA ASP A 8 7.96 -11.42 8.95
C ASP A 8 7.14 -11.13 10.22
N GLY A 9 7.52 -10.09 10.96
CA GLY A 9 6.93 -9.74 12.27
C GLY A 9 5.71 -8.84 12.16
N ASP A 10 5.37 -8.43 10.94
CA ASP A 10 4.42 -7.36 10.70
C ASP A 10 2.98 -7.87 10.61
N ILE A 11 2.07 -7.17 11.30
CA ILE A 11 0.65 -7.53 11.35
C ILE A 11 -0.05 -6.89 10.16
N LYS A 12 -0.70 -7.72 9.35
CA LYS A 12 -1.51 -7.29 8.21
C LYS A 12 -2.98 -7.49 8.56
N ILE A 13 -3.78 -6.43 8.45
CA ILE A 13 -5.19 -6.44 8.83
C ILE A 13 -6.03 -6.33 7.57
N PHE A 14 -6.90 -7.30 7.33
CA PHE A 14 -7.87 -7.27 6.24
C PHE A 14 -9.27 -7.09 6.84
N LEU A 15 -9.85 -5.91 6.65
CA LEU A 15 -11.15 -5.55 7.22
C LEU A 15 -12.23 -5.65 6.15
N LEU A 16 -12.99 -6.75 6.20
CA LEU A 16 -14.24 -6.92 5.46
C LEU A 16 -15.39 -6.41 6.30
N GLY A 17 -16.25 -5.59 5.72
CA GLY A 17 -17.53 -5.24 6.33
C GLY A 17 -18.50 -4.73 5.27
N ASP A 18 -19.78 -4.62 5.64
CA ASP A 18 -20.86 -4.24 4.75
C ASP A 18 -20.83 -2.74 4.36
N LEU A 19 -21.63 -2.38 3.36
CA LEU A 19 -21.86 -0.97 3.03
C LEU A 19 -22.48 -0.25 4.24
N GLY A 20 -21.86 0.85 4.67
CA GLY A 20 -22.39 1.69 5.75
C GLY A 20 -21.83 1.40 7.15
N THR A 21 -20.93 0.42 7.32
CA THR A 21 -20.30 0.13 8.63
C THR A 21 -19.19 1.11 9.04
N ALA A 22 -19.10 2.28 8.39
CA ALA A 22 -18.09 3.31 8.62
C ALA A 22 -16.62 2.83 8.47
N ASN A 23 -16.38 1.74 7.75
CA ASN A 23 -15.04 1.18 7.46
C ASN A 23 -14.05 2.24 6.92
N SER A 24 -14.47 3.06 5.95
CA SER A 24 -13.63 4.13 5.42
C SER A 24 -13.36 5.25 6.43
N GLN A 25 -14.24 5.46 7.42
CA GLN A 25 -13.98 6.39 8.52
C GLN A 25 -13.00 5.81 9.54
N LEU A 26 -13.00 4.49 9.72
CA LEU A 26 -12.00 3.83 10.55
C LEU A 26 -10.60 3.99 9.96
N LEU A 27 -10.41 3.85 8.64
CA LEU A 27 -9.10 4.11 8.02
C LEU A 27 -8.63 5.55 8.25
N LYS A 28 -9.52 6.53 8.07
CA LYS A 28 -9.19 7.94 8.35
C LYS A 28 -8.87 8.17 9.82
N PHE A 29 -9.54 7.45 10.72
CA PHE A 29 -9.22 7.52 12.13
C PHE A 29 -7.82 6.96 12.41
N VAL A 30 -7.49 5.80 11.83
CA VAL A 30 -6.16 5.19 11.94
C VAL A 30 -5.08 6.11 11.37
N GLU A 31 -5.31 6.71 10.20
CA GLU A 31 -4.42 7.69 9.58
C GLU A 31 -4.13 8.88 10.49
N ASN A 32 -5.14 9.38 11.21
CA ASN A 32 -4.98 10.51 12.13
C ASN A 32 -4.30 10.13 13.47
N VAL A 33 -4.38 8.86 13.88
CA VAL A 33 -3.85 8.39 15.17
C VAL A 33 -2.43 7.84 15.04
N ALA A 34 -2.09 7.26 13.89
CA ALA A 34 -0.77 6.73 13.61
C ALA A 34 0.26 7.86 13.47
N ALA A 35 1.48 7.64 13.97
CA ALA A 35 2.57 8.62 13.90
C ALA A 35 3.04 8.86 12.46
N ILE A 36 3.03 7.81 11.64
CA ILE A 36 3.32 7.83 10.21
C ILE A 36 2.25 6.97 9.56
N ALA A 37 1.41 7.57 8.74
CA ALA A 37 0.42 6.83 7.96
C ALA A 37 0.22 7.46 6.60
N VAL A 38 -0.08 6.59 5.62
CA VAL A 38 -0.42 7.00 4.26
C VAL A 38 -1.77 6.38 3.91
N HIS A 39 -2.68 7.21 3.40
CA HIS A 39 -3.95 6.74 2.88
C HIS A 39 -3.89 6.60 1.35
N ILE A 40 -4.12 5.37 0.88
CA ILE A 40 -4.04 4.99 -0.51
C ILE A 40 -5.45 4.68 -1.04
N PRO A 41 -6.09 5.64 -1.72
CA PRO A 41 -7.32 5.38 -2.47
C PRO A 41 -7.02 4.57 -3.74
N SER A 42 -7.69 3.42 -3.90
CA SER A 42 -7.56 2.49 -5.03
C SER A 42 -7.57 3.12 -6.42
N LYS A 43 -8.41 4.13 -6.67
CA LYS A 43 -8.55 4.77 -8.00
C LYS A 43 -7.45 5.76 -8.36
N LYS A 44 -6.65 6.22 -7.40
CA LYS A 44 -5.63 7.26 -7.65
C LYS A 44 -4.20 6.71 -7.70
N PHE A 45 -3.99 5.47 -7.31
CA PHE A 45 -2.67 4.86 -7.21
C PHE A 45 -2.52 3.67 -8.14
N SER A 46 -1.39 3.60 -8.82
CA SER A 46 -0.95 2.47 -9.66
C SER A 46 0.32 1.87 -9.07
N ALA A 47 0.65 0.63 -9.44
CA ALA A 47 1.84 -0.11 -9.02
C ALA A 47 3.11 0.75 -8.96
N VAL A 48 3.33 1.58 -9.99
CA VAL A 48 4.51 2.46 -10.10
C VAL A 48 4.50 3.57 -9.04
N GLY A 49 3.34 4.14 -8.73
CA GLY A 49 3.18 5.19 -7.72
C GLY A 49 3.10 4.67 -6.28
N LEU A 50 2.94 3.36 -6.10
CA LEU A 50 2.99 2.70 -4.79
C LEU A 50 4.43 2.33 -4.44
N THR A 51 5.21 1.90 -5.42
CA THR A 51 6.55 1.33 -5.25
C THR A 51 7.64 2.37 -5.50
N VAL A 52 8.46 2.23 -6.53
CA VAL A 52 9.48 3.20 -6.90
C VAL A 52 9.38 3.44 -8.39
N SER A 53 9.33 4.71 -8.79
CA SER A 53 9.32 5.12 -10.18
C SER A 53 10.72 5.59 -10.60
N VAL A 54 11.09 5.37 -11.87
CA VAL A 54 12.33 5.89 -12.45
C VAL A 54 11.97 7.06 -13.34
N GLN A 55 12.47 8.25 -13.02
CA GLN A 55 12.22 9.46 -13.79
C GLN A 55 13.52 10.01 -14.40
N ARG A 56 13.43 10.50 -15.64
CA ARG A 56 14.55 11.14 -16.33
C ARG A 56 14.59 12.62 -16.00
N SER A 57 15.79 13.14 -15.73
CA SER A 57 16.01 14.57 -15.54
C SER A 57 15.81 15.35 -16.84
N SER A 58 15.01 16.42 -16.78
CA SER A 58 14.76 17.29 -17.92
C SER A 58 15.94 18.21 -18.26
N CYS A 59 16.86 18.42 -17.31
CA CYS A 59 17.99 19.33 -17.44
C CYS A 59 19.31 18.64 -17.77
N GLN A 60 19.47 17.34 -17.48
CA GLN A 60 20.64 16.56 -17.88
C GLN A 60 20.19 15.26 -18.56
N GLN A 61 20.49 15.15 -19.85
CA GLN A 61 19.97 14.12 -20.77
C GLN A 61 20.41 12.68 -20.43
N HIS A 62 21.26 12.51 -19.41
CA HIS A 62 21.87 11.24 -19.04
C HIS A 62 21.68 10.85 -17.56
N ASP A 63 20.88 11.60 -16.81
CA ASP A 63 20.64 11.36 -15.39
C ASP A 63 19.22 10.84 -15.13
N PHE A 64 19.16 9.76 -14.35
CA PHE A 64 17.93 9.16 -13.85
C PHE A 64 17.86 9.35 -12.34
N TYR A 65 16.67 9.65 -11.83
CA TYR A 65 16.41 9.68 -10.39
C TYR A 65 15.25 8.73 -10.07
N LEU A 66 15.29 8.23 -8.84
CA LEU A 66 14.24 7.39 -8.29
C LEU A 66 13.25 8.28 -7.54
N GLU A 67 11.98 8.15 -7.86
CA GLU A 67 10.89 8.74 -7.11
C GLU A 67 10.29 7.66 -6.20
N GLU A 68 10.22 7.97 -4.92
CA GLU A 68 9.63 7.11 -3.92
C GLU A 68 8.10 7.11 -4.02
N GLY A 69 7.51 5.93 -4.05
CA GLY A 69 6.06 5.74 -4.05
C GLY A 69 5.49 5.66 -2.64
N ALA A 70 4.16 5.70 -2.57
CA ALA A 70 3.41 5.83 -1.33
C ALA A 70 3.73 4.75 -0.28
N MET A 71 3.93 3.48 -0.69
CA MET A 71 4.23 2.38 0.24
C MET A 71 5.66 2.43 0.78
N VAL A 72 6.59 2.91 -0.03
CA VAL A 72 8.01 2.98 0.34
C VAL A 72 8.24 4.05 1.41
N PHE A 73 7.43 5.11 1.36
CA PHE A 73 7.46 6.19 2.36
C PHE A 73 7.07 5.73 3.77
N VAL A 74 6.37 4.60 3.90
CA VAL A 74 5.77 4.16 5.16
C VAL A 74 6.54 3.02 5.84
N ASP A 75 7.84 2.86 5.64
CA ASP A 75 8.64 1.74 6.16
C ASP A 75 8.31 1.28 7.61
N THR A 76 8.14 2.22 8.55
CA THR A 76 7.82 1.92 9.96
C THR A 76 6.42 2.36 10.41
N GLY A 77 5.53 2.65 9.48
CA GLY A 77 4.22 3.24 9.78
C GLY A 77 3.04 2.34 9.46
N VAL A 78 1.92 2.96 9.10
CA VAL A 78 0.68 2.29 8.74
C VAL A 78 0.27 2.68 7.33
N ASP A 79 0.14 1.69 6.45
CA ASP A 79 -0.42 1.91 5.13
C ASP A 79 -1.90 1.52 5.08
N CYS A 80 -2.74 2.46 4.68
CA CYS A 80 -4.20 2.37 4.71
C CYS A 80 -4.75 2.31 3.30
N VAL A 81 -5.03 1.10 2.80
CA VAL A 81 -5.54 0.88 1.44
C VAL A 81 -7.06 0.69 1.46
N ASN A 82 -7.78 1.59 0.78
CA ASN A 82 -9.24 1.55 0.66
C ASN A 82 -9.68 1.11 -0.73
N GLU A 83 -10.77 0.34 -0.79
CA GLU A 83 -11.41 -0.14 -2.04
C GLU A 83 -10.44 -1.00 -2.88
N LEU A 84 -9.74 -1.94 -2.24
CA LEU A 84 -8.74 -2.80 -2.91
C LEU A 84 -9.30 -3.55 -4.15
N ASP A 85 -10.61 -3.84 -4.16
CA ASP A 85 -11.31 -4.48 -5.27
C ASP A 85 -11.41 -3.59 -6.52
N MET A 86 -11.38 -2.27 -6.35
CA MET A 86 -11.44 -1.29 -7.44
C MET A 86 -10.07 -1.09 -8.12
N MET A 87 -9.00 -1.69 -7.60
CA MET A 87 -7.67 -1.63 -8.21
C MET A 87 -7.56 -2.59 -9.39
N ARG A 88 -6.71 -2.26 -10.38
CA ARG A 88 -6.45 -3.17 -11.50
C ARG A 88 -5.73 -4.41 -10.99
N GLY A 89 -5.91 -5.55 -11.68
CA GLY A 89 -5.26 -6.81 -11.29
C GLY A 89 -3.73 -6.70 -11.23
N GLU A 90 -3.13 -5.91 -12.13
CA GLU A 90 -1.69 -5.62 -12.15
C GLU A 90 -1.25 -4.84 -10.90
N ASP A 91 -1.96 -3.75 -10.57
CA ASP A 91 -1.67 -2.92 -9.39
C ASP A 91 -1.84 -3.72 -8.08
N ARG A 92 -2.86 -4.58 -8.01
CA ARG A 92 -3.10 -5.48 -6.87
C ARG A 92 -1.99 -6.52 -6.71
N SER A 93 -1.46 -7.03 -7.82
CA SER A 93 -0.36 -8.01 -7.80
C SER A 93 0.92 -7.36 -7.29
N ALA A 94 1.21 -6.12 -7.68
CA ALA A 94 2.35 -5.35 -7.18
C ALA A 94 2.28 -5.11 -5.66
N ILE A 95 1.09 -4.78 -5.12
CA ILE A 95 0.91 -4.65 -3.67
C ILE A 95 1.15 -6.00 -2.98
N HIS A 96 0.60 -7.08 -3.52
CA HIS A 96 0.74 -8.41 -2.95
C HIS A 96 2.21 -8.86 -2.89
N GLU A 97 2.97 -8.60 -3.95
CA GLU A 97 4.42 -8.89 -4.00
C GLU A 97 5.19 -8.05 -2.97
N THR A 98 4.89 -6.75 -2.90
CA THR A 98 5.53 -5.85 -1.93
C THR A 98 5.23 -6.26 -0.49
N THR A 99 4.00 -6.72 -0.24
CA THR A 99 3.54 -7.19 1.08
C THR A 99 4.18 -8.52 1.48
N HIS A 100 4.61 -9.38 0.53
CA HIS A 100 5.26 -10.67 0.84
C HIS A 100 6.78 -10.60 0.87
N GLY A 101 7.38 -9.63 0.18
CA GLY A 101 8.82 -9.59 -0.08
C GLY A 101 9.66 -8.86 0.99
N ALA A 102 9.06 -8.05 1.85
CA ALA A 102 9.78 -7.23 2.82
C ALA A 102 9.04 -7.14 4.15
N ALA A 103 9.82 -7.10 5.25
CA ALA A 103 9.37 -6.53 6.51
C ALA A 103 8.91 -5.10 6.20
N GLY A 104 7.64 -4.83 6.42
CA GLY A 104 6.97 -3.67 5.88
C GLY A 104 5.86 -3.21 6.81
N PRO A 105 5.38 -1.97 6.62
CA PRO A 105 4.40 -1.35 7.52
C PRO A 105 3.17 -2.22 7.79
N LEU A 106 2.57 -1.97 8.95
CA LEU A 106 1.24 -2.48 9.25
C LEU A 106 0.28 -2.04 8.14
N THR A 107 -0.15 -2.99 7.30
CA THR A 107 -1.02 -2.67 6.17
C THR A 107 -2.47 -3.03 6.50
N VAL A 108 -3.37 -2.06 6.37
CA VAL A 108 -4.81 -2.24 6.56
C VAL A 108 -5.51 -2.19 5.21
N PHE A 109 -6.17 -3.28 4.84
CA PHE A 109 -6.92 -3.38 3.59
C PHE A 109 -8.42 -3.39 3.84
N ILE A 110 -9.15 -2.55 3.10
CA ILE A 110 -10.61 -2.55 3.09
C ILE A 110 -11.11 -2.85 1.67
N PRO A 111 -11.59 -4.06 1.38
CA PRO A 111 -12.36 -4.33 0.16
C PRO A 111 -13.71 -3.62 0.21
N PHE A 112 -14.15 -3.08 -0.91
CA PHE A 112 -15.51 -2.57 -1.02
C PHE A 112 -16.48 -3.77 -1.18
N PRO A 113 -17.53 -3.89 -0.36
CA PRO A 113 -18.56 -4.91 -0.55
C PRO A 113 -19.51 -4.42 -1.66
N GLY A 114 -19.05 -4.32 -2.91
CA GLY A 114 -19.86 -3.61 -3.90
C GLY A 114 -19.44 -3.65 -5.36
N SER A 115 -18.71 -4.65 -5.84
CA SER A 115 -18.68 -4.94 -7.28
C SER A 115 -18.69 -6.45 -7.55
N GLY A 116 -19.84 -7.06 -7.31
CA GLY A 116 -20.28 -8.17 -8.16
C GLY A 116 -20.73 -7.57 -9.50
N HIS A 117 -19.78 -7.19 -10.34
CA HIS A 117 -19.98 -6.95 -11.76
C HIS A 117 -18.67 -6.99 -12.55
#